data_AF-A0A429Q271-F1
#
_entry.id   AF-A0A429Q271-F1
#
_cell.length_a   1.000
_cell.length_b   1.000
_cell.length_c   1.000
_cell.angle_alpha   90.00
_cell.angle_beta   90.00
_cell.angle_gamma   90.00
#
_symmetry.space_group_name_H-M   'P 1'
#
loop_
_entity.id
_entity.type
_entity.pdbx_description
1 polymer ?
#
loop_
_entity_poly.entity_id
_entity_poly.type
_entity_poly.pdbx_seq_one_letter_code
_entity_poly.pdbx_strand_id
1 'polypeptide(L)'
;MPLVLVEGATVQCTHQGRLTLMAGDPRVTVKGRGVVLAGKEGGLAFGSAATPVPGMVSPCTATTPGGPQPCVIAPATPDGWSRKLTVGGAPVLLATASGVTASGQGPGRWTVADPGQTVLETR
;
A
#
# COMPACT_ATOMS: atom_id res chain seq x y z
N MET A 1 -13.95 -13.22 5.99
CA MET A 1 -12.46 -13.10 5.93
C MET A 1 -12.12 -11.91 5.06
N PRO A 2 -11.16 -11.05 5.45
CA PRO A 2 -10.76 -9.93 4.60
C PRO A 2 -10.11 -10.43 3.31
N LEU A 3 -10.28 -9.67 2.22
CA LEU A 3 -9.66 -9.97 0.94
C LEU A 3 -8.14 -9.78 1.03
N VAL A 4 -7.37 -10.53 0.24
CA VAL A 4 -5.92 -10.28 0.11
C VAL A 4 -5.69 -9.07 -0.78
N LEU A 5 -4.59 -8.36 -0.58
CA LEU A 5 -4.17 -7.34 -1.55
C LEU A 5 -3.53 -8.02 -2.75
N VAL A 6 -3.84 -7.51 -3.93
CA VAL A 6 -3.20 -7.90 -5.18
C VAL A 6 -2.60 -6.69 -5.89
N GLU A 7 -1.74 -6.93 -6.88
CA GLU A 7 -1.34 -5.92 -7.85
C GLU A 7 -2.58 -5.16 -8.38
N GLY A 8 -2.49 -3.83 -8.41
CA GLY A 8 -3.60 -2.93 -8.72
C GLY A 8 -4.42 -2.50 -7.49
N ALA A 9 -4.13 -3.01 -6.28
CA ALA A 9 -4.72 -2.49 -5.05
C ALA A 9 -4.36 -1.01 -4.85
N THR A 10 -5.28 -0.25 -4.26
CA THR A 10 -5.04 1.15 -3.91
C THR A 10 -4.89 1.30 -2.40
N VAL A 11 -3.80 1.94 -1.98
CA VAL A 11 -3.60 2.42 -0.61
C VAL A 11 -3.76 3.93 -0.56
N GLN A 12 -4.05 4.46 0.63
CA GLN A 12 -4.20 5.89 0.87
C GLN A 12 -3.50 6.33 2.14
N CYS A 13 -2.97 7.55 2.17
CA CYS A 13 -2.44 8.17 3.38
C CYS A 13 -3.47 9.10 4.02
N THR A 14 -3.25 9.48 5.28
CA THR A 14 -4.10 10.45 6.01
C THR A 14 -4.22 11.82 5.33
N HIS A 15 -3.28 12.17 4.45
CA HIS A 15 -3.29 13.41 3.67
C HIS A 15 -3.89 13.22 2.26
N GLN A 16 -4.83 12.29 2.10
CA GLN A 16 -5.63 12.04 0.88
C GLN A 16 -4.83 11.61 -0.37
N GLY A 17 -3.52 11.42 -0.25
CA GLY A 17 -2.71 10.83 -1.31
C GLY A 17 -3.09 9.37 -1.48
N ARG A 18 -3.29 8.94 -2.73
CA ARG A 18 -3.65 7.55 -3.10
C ARG A 18 -2.62 6.99 -4.06
N LEU A 19 -2.24 5.74 -3.83
CA LEU A 19 -1.21 5.03 -4.59
C LEU A 19 -1.71 3.64 -4.97
N THR A 20 -1.60 3.30 -6.24
CA THR A 20 -1.80 1.95 -6.77
C THR A 20 -0.53 1.13 -6.59
N LEU A 21 -0.66 -0.05 -6.00
CA LEU A 21 0.42 -1.01 -5.84
C LEU A 21 0.69 -1.68 -7.19
N MET A 22 1.80 -1.30 -7.81
CA MET A 22 2.17 -1.69 -9.18
C MET A 22 2.82 -3.08 -9.28
N ALA A 23 3.02 -3.77 -8.16
CA ALA A 23 3.67 -5.08 -8.13
C ALA A 23 3.03 -5.99 -7.09
N GLY A 24 2.97 -7.28 -7.41
CA GLY A 24 2.63 -8.37 -6.52
C GLY A 24 3.56 -9.55 -6.75
N ASP A 25 3.54 -10.52 -5.82
CA ASP A 25 4.29 -11.76 -5.99
C ASP A 25 3.56 -12.69 -6.97
N PRO A 26 4.18 -13.08 -8.09
CA PRO A 26 3.52 -13.86 -9.12
C PRO A 26 3.34 -15.34 -8.76
N ARG A 27 3.95 -15.83 -7.66
CA ARG A 27 3.83 -17.25 -7.24
C ARG A 27 2.42 -17.59 -6.76
N VAL A 28 1.67 -16.58 -6.29
CA VAL A 28 0.26 -16.72 -5.93
C VAL A 28 -0.49 -15.56 -6.56
N THR A 29 -1.50 -15.86 -7.36
CA THR A 29 -2.29 -14.83 -8.03
C THR A 29 -3.78 -14.97 -7.71
N VAL A 30 -4.50 -13.84 -7.77
CA VAL A 30 -5.97 -13.84 -7.83
C VAL A 30 -6.41 -13.15 -9.10
N LYS A 31 -7.13 -13.89 -9.95
CA LYS A 31 -7.51 -13.46 -11.31
C LYS A 31 -6.30 -12.96 -12.12
N GLY A 32 -5.17 -13.65 -12.01
CA GLY A 32 -3.94 -13.34 -12.74
C GLY A 32 -3.09 -12.20 -12.17
N ARG A 33 -3.47 -11.62 -11.02
CA ARG A 33 -2.71 -10.54 -10.36
C ARG A 33 -2.01 -11.05 -9.13
N GLY A 34 -0.71 -10.76 -9.02
CA GLY A 34 0.12 -11.24 -7.91
C GLY A 34 -0.34 -10.71 -6.57
N VAL A 35 -0.24 -11.51 -5.51
CA VAL A 35 -0.58 -11.08 -4.15
C VAL A 35 0.49 -10.16 -3.57
N VAL A 36 0.09 -9.13 -2.81
CA VAL A 36 1.05 -8.23 -2.15
C VAL A 36 1.49 -8.83 -0.83
N LEU A 37 2.80 -8.88 -0.62
CA LEU A 37 3.42 -9.41 0.59
C LEU A 37 3.75 -8.28 1.56
N ALA A 38 3.61 -8.55 2.85
CA ALA A 38 3.94 -7.58 3.89
C ALA A 38 5.42 -7.19 3.82
N GLY A 39 5.69 -5.91 4.05
CA GLY A 39 7.02 -5.30 3.95
C GLY A 39 7.40 -4.86 2.53
N LYS A 40 6.64 -5.23 1.49
CA LYS A 40 6.88 -4.74 0.12
C LYS A 40 6.33 -3.34 -0.13
N GLU A 41 5.45 -2.87 0.74
CA GLU A 41 4.94 -1.50 0.76
C GLU A 41 5.91 -0.51 1.43
N GLY A 42 6.90 -0.99 2.18
CA GLY A 42 7.89 -0.15 2.84
C GLY A 42 8.68 0.69 1.85
N GLY A 43 8.78 2.01 2.12
CA GLY A 43 9.49 2.95 1.26
C GLY A 43 8.68 3.50 0.08
N LEU A 44 7.45 3.01 -0.14
CA LEU A 44 6.57 3.60 -1.16
C LEU A 44 6.20 5.03 -0.78
N ALA A 45 6.38 5.96 -1.71
CA ALA A 45 5.96 7.35 -1.59
C ALA A 45 4.60 7.54 -2.25
N PHE A 46 3.73 8.35 -1.64
CA PHE A 46 2.43 8.73 -2.22
C PHE A 46 2.54 9.80 -3.31
N GLY A 47 3.71 10.44 -3.45
CA GLY A 47 3.94 11.54 -4.40
C GLY A 47 3.18 12.82 -4.05
N SER A 48 3.50 13.90 -4.76
CA SER A 48 2.80 15.18 -4.67
C SER A 48 2.45 15.69 -6.07
N ALA A 49 1.62 16.72 -6.16
CA ALA A 49 1.32 17.35 -7.46
C ALA A 49 2.58 17.91 -8.14
N ALA A 50 3.56 18.38 -7.36
CA ALA A 50 4.83 18.90 -7.88
C ALA A 50 5.86 17.79 -8.18
N THR A 51 5.72 16.62 -7.57
CA THR A 51 6.64 15.49 -7.71
C THR A 51 5.83 14.20 -7.77
N PRO A 52 5.23 13.88 -8.94
CA PRO A 52 4.45 12.67 -9.13
C PRO A 52 5.34 11.44 -9.05
N VAL A 53 4.74 10.30 -8.69
CA VAL A 53 5.43 9.01 -8.59
C VAL A 53 4.64 7.92 -9.34
N PRO A 54 5.27 6.83 -9.77
CA PRO A 54 4.57 5.72 -10.40
C PRO A 54 3.44 5.17 -9.53
N GLY A 55 2.27 4.93 -10.14
CA GLY A 55 1.08 4.45 -9.44
C GLY A 55 0.32 5.54 -8.65
N MET A 56 0.75 6.80 -8.65
CA MET A 56 0.02 7.88 -7.96
C MET A 56 -1.36 8.09 -8.62
N VAL A 57 -2.41 7.96 -7.81
CA VAL A 57 -3.80 8.17 -8.22
C VAL A 57 -4.27 9.58 -7.84
N SER A 58 -3.93 10.01 -6.61
CA SER A 58 -4.16 11.38 -6.14
C SER A 58 -2.96 11.84 -5.33
N PRO A 59 -2.58 13.12 -5.41
CA PRO A 59 -1.38 13.61 -4.73
C PRO A 59 -1.57 13.64 -3.21
N CYS A 60 -0.50 13.37 -2.48
CA CYS A 60 -0.44 13.66 -1.05
C CYS A 60 -0.39 15.18 -0.84
N THR A 61 -1.23 15.71 0.06
CA THR A 61 -1.31 17.15 0.34
C THR A 61 -0.41 17.59 1.50
N ALA A 62 0.43 16.70 2.04
CA ALA A 62 1.37 17.04 3.10
C ALA A 62 2.43 18.04 2.61
N THR A 63 2.50 19.19 3.27
CA THR A 63 3.39 20.31 2.93
C THR A 63 4.13 20.84 4.15
N THR A 64 5.33 21.39 3.92
CA THR A 64 6.13 22.07 4.94
C THR A 64 6.68 23.39 4.40
N PRO A 65 7.16 24.30 5.27
CA PRO A 65 8.00 25.42 4.84
C PRO A 65 9.23 24.85 4.12
N GLY A 66 9.29 24.99 2.79
CA GLY A 66 10.31 24.37 1.93
C GLY A 66 9.74 23.54 0.77
N GLY A 67 8.44 23.21 0.81
CA GLY A 67 7.72 22.59 -0.30
C GLY A 67 6.92 21.33 0.09
N PRO A 68 6.37 20.62 -0.90
CA PRO A 68 5.69 19.34 -0.68
C PRO A 68 6.65 18.29 -0.14
N GLN A 69 6.29 17.67 0.98
CA GLN A 69 7.02 16.53 1.51
C GLN A 69 6.00 15.39 1.71
N PRO A 70 5.70 14.64 0.62
CA PRO A 70 4.63 13.67 0.62
C PRO A 70 4.89 12.51 1.58
N CYS A 71 3.83 11.80 1.93
CA CYS A 71 3.93 10.62 2.78
C CYS A 71 4.79 9.53 2.13
N VAL A 72 5.70 8.97 2.91
CA VAL A 72 6.43 7.73 2.60
C VAL A 72 6.03 6.67 3.63
N ILE A 73 5.73 5.46 3.18
CA ILE A 73 5.42 4.34 4.08
C ILE A 73 6.69 3.96 4.85
N ALA A 74 6.62 4.01 6.18
CA ALA A 74 7.76 3.66 7.02
C ALA A 74 8.06 2.15 6.93
N PRO A 75 9.33 1.73 6.92
CA PRO A 75 9.70 0.33 6.97
C PRO A 75 9.36 -0.23 8.36
N ALA A 76 8.19 -0.85 8.47
CA ALA A 76 7.72 -1.56 9.65
C ALA A 76 6.86 -2.75 9.19
N THR A 77 6.70 -3.76 10.03
CA THR A 77 5.66 -4.77 9.79
C THR A 77 4.31 -4.08 9.93
N PRO A 78 3.50 -4.00 8.86
CA PRO A 78 2.21 -3.34 8.94
C PRO A 78 1.25 -4.15 9.81
N ASP A 79 0.17 -3.54 10.26
CA ASP A 79 -0.98 -4.27 10.79
C ASP A 79 -1.75 -4.92 9.63
N GLY A 80 -2.63 -5.89 9.94
CA GLY A 80 -3.55 -6.45 8.95
C GLY A 80 -2.91 -7.33 7.88
N TRP A 81 -1.83 -8.04 8.21
CA TRP A 81 -1.30 -9.16 7.40
C TRP A 81 -1.92 -10.50 7.80
N SER A 82 -1.82 -11.48 6.91
CA SER A 82 -2.36 -12.81 7.15
C SER A 82 -1.46 -13.66 8.04
N ARG A 83 -2.01 -14.17 9.14
CA ARG A 83 -1.32 -15.13 10.02
C ARG A 83 -1.25 -16.56 9.44
N LYS A 84 -2.03 -16.84 8.39
CA LYS A 84 -2.20 -18.20 7.85
C LYS A 84 -1.66 -18.35 6.43
N LEU A 85 -1.73 -17.29 5.63
CA LEU A 85 -1.32 -17.33 4.23
C LEU A 85 0.02 -16.61 4.07
N THR A 86 1.03 -17.39 3.70
CA THR A 86 2.39 -16.92 3.43
C THR A 86 2.84 -17.40 2.06
N VAL A 87 3.62 -16.58 1.35
CA VAL A 87 4.25 -16.93 0.07
C VAL A 87 5.76 -16.85 0.25
N GLY A 88 6.45 -17.99 0.13
CA GLY A 88 7.90 -18.05 0.38
C GLY A 88 8.31 -17.56 1.77
N GLY A 89 7.49 -17.84 2.79
CA GLY A 89 7.73 -17.45 4.19
C GLY A 89 7.31 -16.03 4.57
N ALA A 90 6.94 -15.19 3.60
CA ALA A 90 6.43 -13.84 3.87
C ALA A 90 4.89 -13.82 3.89
N PRO A 91 4.25 -13.17 4.86
CA PRO A 91 2.79 -13.11 4.93
C PRO A 91 2.19 -12.19 3.87
N VAL A 92 0.98 -12.50 3.42
CA VAL A 92 0.23 -11.62 2.50
C VAL A 92 -0.43 -10.46 3.24
N LEU A 93 -0.55 -9.30 2.59
CA LEU A 93 -1.35 -8.19 3.10
C LEU A 93 -2.85 -8.43 2.88
N LEU A 94 -3.67 -7.97 3.81
CA LEU A 94 -5.12 -8.06 3.75
C LEU A 94 -5.76 -6.68 3.56
N ALA A 95 -7.03 -6.64 3.17
CA ALA A 95 -7.80 -5.41 2.97
C ALA A 95 -7.90 -4.53 4.23
N THR A 96 -7.58 -5.09 5.40
CA THR A 96 -7.50 -4.39 6.68
C THR A 96 -6.09 -3.89 7.00
N ALA A 97 -5.15 -3.99 6.06
CA ALA A 97 -3.77 -3.59 6.29
C ALA A 97 -3.67 -2.08 6.53
N SER A 98 -2.80 -1.72 7.45
CA SER A 98 -2.49 -0.32 7.75
C SER A 98 -1.09 -0.21 8.34
N GLY A 99 -0.52 0.98 8.29
CA GLY A 99 0.78 1.22 8.89
C GLY A 99 1.09 2.70 9.02
N VAL A 100 2.32 2.98 9.42
CA VAL A 100 2.79 4.35 9.65
C VAL A 100 3.35 4.92 8.36
N THR A 101 3.12 6.21 8.14
CA THR A 101 3.83 7.01 7.15
C THR A 101 4.69 8.05 7.84
N ALA A 102 5.74 8.51 7.17
CA ALA A 102 6.47 9.72 7.52
C ALA A 102 6.26 10.78 6.44
N SER A 103 5.99 12.01 6.84
CA SER A 103 5.92 13.18 5.96
C SER A 103 6.63 14.36 6.63
N GLY A 104 6.71 15.50 5.93
CA GLY A 104 7.25 16.71 6.55
C GLY A 104 6.36 17.28 7.66
N GLN A 105 5.09 16.89 7.70
CA GLN A 105 4.15 17.26 8.76
C GLN A 105 4.22 16.31 9.97
N GLY A 106 5.16 15.36 9.96
CA GLY A 106 5.35 14.37 11.02
C GLY A 106 4.81 12.98 10.66
N PRO A 107 4.64 12.10 11.67
CA PRO A 107 4.12 10.76 11.47
C PRO A 107 2.63 10.78 11.09
N GLY A 108 2.27 9.98 10.10
CA GLY A 108 0.90 9.76 9.67
C GLY A 108 0.56 8.28 9.61
N ARG A 109 -0.55 7.96 8.94
CA ARG A 109 -0.96 6.57 8.68
C ARG A 109 -1.28 6.36 7.21
N TRP A 110 -1.15 5.11 6.77
CA TRP A 110 -1.73 4.63 5.53
C TRP A 110 -2.73 3.50 5.82
N THR A 111 -3.74 3.38 4.96
CA THR A 111 -4.75 2.32 4.97
C THR A 111 -5.00 1.82 3.55
N VAL A 112 -5.59 0.64 3.41
CA VAL A 112 -6.09 0.14 2.13
C VAL A 112 -7.39 0.87 1.78
N ALA A 113 -7.46 1.44 0.58
CA ALA A 113 -8.69 2.03 0.02
C ALA A 113 -9.45 1.02 -0.85
N ASP A 114 -8.70 0.19 -1.59
CA ASP A 114 -9.24 -0.88 -2.43
C ASP A 114 -8.22 -2.04 -2.47
N PRO A 115 -8.61 -3.29 -2.15
CA PRO A 115 -7.69 -4.43 -2.17
C PRO A 115 -7.32 -4.91 -3.58
N GLY A 116 -7.81 -4.23 -4.62
CA GLY A 116 -7.65 -4.57 -6.02
C GLY A 116 -8.68 -5.58 -6.50
N GLN A 117 -9.50 -6.18 -5.65
CA GLN A 117 -10.38 -7.28 -6.03
C GLN A 117 -11.68 -7.29 -5.22
N THR A 118 -12.69 -7.99 -5.74
CA THR A 118 -13.99 -8.14 -5.08
C THR A 118 -14.29 -9.57 -4.65
N VAL A 119 -13.48 -10.55 -5.07
CA VAL A 119 -13.71 -11.98 -4.80
C VAL A 119 -12.39 -12.66 -4.49
N LEU A 120 -12.39 -13.52 -3.46
CA LEU A 120 -11.26 -14.39 -3.16
C LEU A 120 -11.52 -15.77 -3.78
N GLU A 121 -11.03 -16.00 -5.00
CA GLU A 121 -11.13 -17.28 -5.70
C GLU A 121 -9.73 -17.75 -6.13
N THR A 122 -9.36 -18.97 -5.75
CA THR A 122 -8.17 -19.65 -6.25
C THR A 122 -8.56 -20.48 -7.48
N ARG A 123 -7.81 -20.37 -8.59
CA ARG A 123 -7.87 -21.35 -9.67
C ARG A 123 -6.87 -22.47 -9.43
#